data_AF-O69448-F1
#
_entry.id   AF-O69448-F1
#
_cell.length_a   1.000
_cell.length_b   1.000
_cell.length_c   1.000
_cell.angle_alpha   90.00
_cell.angle_beta   90.00
_cell.angle_gamma   90.00
#
_symmetry.space_group_name_H-M   'P 1'
#
loop_
_entity.id
_entity.type
_entity.pdbx_description
1 polymer ?
#
loop_
_entity_poly.entity_id
_entity_poly.type
_entity_poly.pdbx_seq_one_letter_code
_entity_poly.pdbx_strand_id
1 'polypeptide(L)'
;MGQKEGLGITKRFIVIRPKLFFEELMPAAKAMATIDRAIDDIRADTLSDVQVRKTGEVVLEYEEMLTVQESVTVAGLVSTGLVCLTLWLAYRSFKLMFATFLTLGMGLVFSMGFATLAIGQLNLISISFTVLFIGMGDAYSSHFCLRYRELILRGMPQRAALREPSRR
;
A
#
# COMPACT_ATOMS: atom_id res chain seq x y z
N MET A 1 29.07 62.63 1.64
CA MET A 1 28.13 61.93 0.73
C MET A 1 28.79 60.66 0.25
N GLY A 2 28.27 59.50 0.63
CA GLY A 2 28.85 58.21 0.22
C GLY A 2 28.36 57.06 1.08
N GLN A 3 27.08 56.67 0.94
CA GLN A 3 26.57 55.42 1.48
C GLN A 3 26.18 54.52 0.31
N LYS A 4 26.86 53.38 0.22
CA LYS A 4 26.73 52.39 -0.85
C LYS A 4 25.35 51.73 -0.77
N GLU A 5 24.61 51.79 -1.87
CA GLU A 5 23.44 50.95 -2.11
C GLU A 5 23.92 49.51 -2.36
N GLY A 6 23.98 48.72 -1.28
CA GLY A 6 24.00 47.26 -1.37
C GLY A 6 22.57 46.76 -1.45
N LEU A 7 22.26 45.96 -2.48
CA LEU A 7 20.94 45.39 -2.74
C LEU A 7 20.21 44.95 -1.45
N GLY A 8 18.99 45.44 -1.25
CA GLY A 8 18.11 45.08 -0.14
C GLY A 8 17.75 43.60 -0.18
N ILE A 9 18.44 42.79 0.64
CA ILE A 9 18.07 41.40 0.87
C ILE A 9 17.17 41.34 2.11
N THR A 10 15.86 41.46 1.93
CA THR A 10 14.85 41.17 2.96
C THR A 10 14.64 39.65 3.08
N LYS A 11 15.72 38.86 3.10
CA LYS A 11 15.67 37.40 3.28
C LYS A 11 16.76 36.99 4.24
N ARG A 12 16.36 36.34 5.34
CA ARG A 12 17.27 35.82 6.34
C ARG A 12 17.22 34.30 6.30
N PHE A 13 18.39 33.67 6.25
CA PHE A 13 18.50 32.22 6.27
C PHE A 13 18.85 31.76 7.67
N ILE A 14 18.19 30.70 8.12
CA ILE A 14 18.47 30.01 9.38
C ILE A 14 18.69 28.54 9.00
N VAL A 15 19.87 28.02 9.32
CA VAL A 15 20.22 26.62 9.04
C VAL A 15 20.16 25.84 10.33
N ILE A 16 19.34 24.79 10.34
CA ILE A 16 19.14 23.90 11.49
C ILE A 16 19.35 22.45 11.04
N ARG A 17 19.91 21.62 11.94
CA ARG A 17 20.05 20.18 11.72
C ARG A 17 19.03 19.45 12.58
N PRO A 18 17.94 18.91 12.00
CA PRO A 18 16.94 18.17 12.77
C PRO A 18 17.53 16.82 13.24
N LYS A 19 17.14 16.39 14.44
CA LYS A 19 17.45 15.04 14.94
C LYS A 19 16.42 14.05 14.40
N LEU A 20 16.88 13.02 13.71
CA LEU A 20 16.03 11.98 13.11
C LEU A 20 15.84 10.80 14.07
N PHE A 21 14.60 10.30 14.15
CA PHE A 21 14.23 9.14 14.95
C PHE A 21 13.83 7.98 14.02
N PHE A 22 14.79 7.15 13.62
CA PHE A 22 14.58 6.04 12.68
C PHE A 22 13.75 4.87 13.23
N GLU A 23 13.38 4.94 14.51
CA GLU A 23 12.47 4.00 15.17
C GLU A 23 10.99 4.31 14.84
N GLU A 24 10.72 5.50 14.31
CA GLU A 24 9.39 5.95 13.94
C GLU A 24 9.16 5.84 12.43
N LEU A 25 7.90 5.63 12.04
CA LEU A 25 7.50 5.58 10.63
C LEU A 25 7.95 6.84 9.86
N MET A 26 7.96 8.00 10.52
CA MET A 26 8.38 9.28 9.97
C MET A 26 9.55 9.86 10.80
N PRO A 27 10.80 9.65 10.39
CA PRO A 27 11.97 9.99 11.21
C PRO A 27 12.10 11.48 11.56
N ALA A 28 11.57 12.36 10.72
CA ALA A 28 11.63 13.81 10.90
C ALA A 28 10.38 14.41 11.57
N ALA A 29 9.32 13.64 11.83
CA ALA A 29 8.01 14.18 12.23
C ALA A 29 8.09 15.05 13.49
N LYS A 30 8.75 14.56 14.55
CA LYS A 30 8.90 15.31 15.82
C LYS A 30 9.70 16.60 15.64
N ALA A 31 10.77 16.54 14.83
CA ALA A 31 11.60 17.70 14.56
C ALA A 31 10.83 18.76 13.75
N MET A 32 10.11 18.35 12.70
CA MET A 32 9.28 19.23 11.88
C MET A 32 8.14 19.86 12.69
N ALA A 33 7.43 19.07 13.50
CA ALA A 33 6.36 19.59 14.37
C ALA A 33 6.86 20.63 15.38
N THR A 34 8.10 20.48 15.87
CA THR A 34 8.71 21.46 16.79
C THR A 34 9.07 22.75 16.06
N ILE A 35 9.58 22.64 14.83
CA ILE A 35 9.90 23.79 13.97
C ILE A 35 8.61 24.55 13.63
N ASP A 36 7.54 23.84 13.27
CA ASP A 36 6.25 24.43 12.91
C ASP A 36 5.61 25.16 14.09
N ARG A 37 5.62 24.57 15.28
CA ARG A 37 5.16 25.25 16.51
C ARG A 37 5.94 26.52 16.79
N ALA A 38 7.27 26.47 16.69
CA ALA A 38 8.10 27.65 16.90
C ALA A 38 7.82 28.76 15.87
N ILE A 39 7.54 28.39 14.62
CA ILE A 39 7.14 29.34 13.58
C ILE A 39 5.77 29.95 13.91
N ASP A 40 4.80 29.14 14.30
CA ASP A 40 3.44 29.58 14.64
C ASP A 40 3.44 30.52 15.86
N ASP A 41 4.20 30.20 16.90
CA ASP A 41 4.35 31.04 18.10
C ASP A 41 4.93 32.42 17.75
N ILE A 42 5.96 32.48 16.90
CA ILE A 42 6.60 33.74 16.48
C ILE A 42 5.69 34.56 15.55
N ARG A 43 4.92 33.89 14.68
CA ARG A 43 3.94 34.56 13.81
C ARG A 43 2.78 35.16 14.60
N ALA A 44 2.37 34.52 15.69
CA ALA A 44 1.32 35.01 16.57
C ALA A 44 1.76 36.23 17.38
N ASP A 45 3.03 36.29 17.80
CA ASP A 45 3.51 37.30 18.75
C ASP A 45 4.08 38.58 18.10
N THR A 46 4.87 38.49 17.02
CA THR A 46 5.70 39.64 16.60
C THR A 46 5.69 39.97 15.10
N LEU A 47 5.39 39.02 14.20
CA LEU A 47 5.68 39.19 12.77
C LEU A 47 4.60 38.58 11.84
N SER A 48 3.43 39.20 11.76
CA SER A 48 2.35 38.77 10.85
C SER A 48 2.72 38.90 9.36
N ASP A 49 3.65 39.80 9.01
CA ASP A 49 4.06 40.11 7.64
C ASP A 49 5.24 39.26 7.12
N VAL A 50 5.80 38.36 7.94
CA VAL A 50 6.96 37.54 7.55
C VAL A 50 6.51 36.19 6.98
N GLN A 51 6.94 35.91 5.74
CA GLN A 51 6.78 34.60 5.11
C GLN A 51 7.95 33.69 5.46
N VAL A 52 7.68 32.64 6.23
CA VAL A 52 8.64 31.57 6.53
C VAL A 52 8.46 30.44 5.53
N ARG A 53 9.56 29.99 4.91
CA ARG A 53 9.59 28.83 4.02
C ARG A 53 10.63 27.84 4.52
N LYS A 54 10.31 26.56 4.48
CA LYS A 54 11.19 25.44 4.84
C LYS A 54 11.71 24.78 3.58
N THR A 55 12.96 24.31 3.59
CA THR A 55 13.56 23.59 2.46
C THR A 55 14.74 22.74 2.96
N GLY A 56 15.18 21.79 2.14
CA GLY A 56 16.21 20.81 2.46
C GLY A 56 15.71 19.38 2.23
N GLU A 57 16.65 18.45 2.08
CA GLU A 57 16.37 17.02 1.82
C GLU A 57 15.39 16.43 2.83
N VAL A 58 15.65 16.62 4.13
CA VAL A 58 14.79 16.12 5.22
C VAL A 58 13.37 16.71 5.18
N VAL A 59 13.22 17.97 4.76
CA VAL A 59 11.90 18.61 4.64
C VAL A 59 11.14 18.02 3.47
N LEU A 60 11.82 17.84 2.33
CA LEU A 60 11.24 17.30 1.12
C LEU A 60 10.80 15.84 1.32
N GLU A 61 11.68 14.99 1.87
CA GLU A 61 11.36 13.59 2.19
C GLU A 61 10.16 13.47 3.14
N TYR A 62 10.05 14.37 4.12
CA TYR A 62 8.91 14.40 5.04
C TYR A 62 7.60 14.79 4.33
N GLU A 63 7.63 15.82 3.48
CA GLU A 63 6.46 16.23 2.68
C GLU A 63 6.04 15.16 1.67
N GLU A 64 6.99 14.48 1.04
CA GLU A 64 6.75 13.32 0.17
C GLU A 64 6.09 12.18 0.95
N MET A 65 6.61 11.85 2.13
CA MET A 65 6.07 10.75 2.93
C MET A 65 4.64 11.04 3.41
N LEU A 66 4.32 12.29 3.77
CA LEU A 66 2.95 12.71 4.08
C LEU A 66 2.02 12.53 2.88
N THR A 67 2.45 13.01 1.70
CA THR A 67 1.68 12.91 0.46
C THR A 67 1.44 11.45 0.06
N VAL A 68 2.45 10.59 0.24
CA VAL A 68 2.36 9.15 -0.01
C VAL A 68 1.37 8.50 0.97
N GLN A 69 1.42 8.82 2.26
CA GLN A 69 0.52 8.22 3.26
C GLN A 69 -0.95 8.52 2.98
N GLU A 70 -1.28 9.76 2.60
CA GLU A 70 -2.63 10.16 2.21
C GLU A 70 -3.07 9.42 0.94
N SER A 71 -2.22 9.42 -0.08
CA SER A 71 -2.49 8.77 -1.37
C SER A 71 -2.70 7.26 -1.23
N VAL A 72 -1.86 6.58 -0.43
CA VAL A 72 -1.95 5.14 -0.17
C VAL A 72 -3.25 4.79 0.53
N THR A 73 -3.72 5.62 1.46
CA THR A 73 -4.97 5.36 2.18
C THR A 73 -6.17 5.43 1.24
N VAL A 74 -6.26 6.47 0.42
CA VAL A 74 -7.35 6.63 -0.55
C VAL A 74 -7.28 5.55 -1.63
N ALA A 75 -6.11 5.34 -2.23
CA ALA A 75 -5.91 4.33 -3.26
C ALA A 75 -6.19 2.91 -2.73
N GLY A 76 -5.76 2.61 -1.51
CA GLY A 76 -6.01 1.33 -0.85
C GLY A 76 -7.51 1.08 -0.61
N LEU A 77 -8.25 2.10 -0.17
CA LEU A 77 -9.69 1.99 0.05
C LEU A 77 -10.45 1.77 -1.28
N VAL A 78 -10.10 2.54 -2.32
CA VAL A 78 -10.69 2.42 -3.66
C VAL A 78 -10.37 1.06 -4.28
N SER A 79 -9.10 0.65 -4.24
CA SER A 79 -8.65 -0.64 -4.78
C SER A 79 -9.34 -1.82 -4.09
N THR A 80 -9.42 -1.78 -2.75
CA THR A 80 -10.12 -2.81 -1.96
C THR A 80 -11.60 -2.88 -2.35
N GLY A 81 -12.27 -1.73 -2.49
CA GLY A 81 -13.66 -1.66 -2.96
C GLY A 81 -13.84 -2.28 -4.35
N LEU A 82 -12.94 -1.97 -5.29
CA LEU A 82 -12.96 -2.50 -6.65
C LEU A 82 -12.75 -4.01 -6.71
N VAL A 83 -11.80 -4.53 -5.92
CA VAL A 83 -11.55 -5.98 -5.81
C VAL A 83 -12.77 -6.69 -5.23
N CYS A 84 -13.34 -6.18 -4.13
CA CYS A 84 -14.56 -6.73 -3.55
C CYS A 84 -15.72 -6.76 -4.55
N LEU A 85 -15.91 -5.68 -5.32
CA LEU A 85 -16.94 -5.61 -6.36
C LEU A 85 -16.70 -6.63 -7.48
N THR A 86 -15.45 -6.77 -7.92
CA THR A 86 -15.05 -7.71 -8.98
C THR A 86 -15.26 -9.15 -8.53
N LEU A 87 -14.88 -9.50 -7.30
CA LEU A 87 -15.13 -10.82 -6.71
C LEU A 87 -16.62 -11.09 -6.55
N TRP A 88 -17.40 -10.09 -6.14
CA TRP A 88 -18.85 -10.22 -6.03
C TRP A 88 -19.50 -10.50 -7.39
N LEU A 89 -19.09 -9.79 -8.44
CA LEU A 89 -19.51 -10.01 -9.83
C LEU A 89 -19.09 -11.39 -10.36
N ALA A 90 -17.89 -11.85 -10.03
CA ALA A 90 -17.34 -13.12 -10.51
C ALA A 90 -18.07 -14.33 -9.93
N TYR A 91 -18.37 -14.34 -8.63
CA TYR A 91 -18.86 -15.55 -7.96
C TYR A 91 -20.37 -15.59 -7.73
N ARG A 92 -21.00 -14.44 -7.44
CA ARG A 92 -22.44 -14.33 -7.08
C ARG A 92 -22.91 -15.36 -6.01
N SER A 93 -21.97 -15.94 -5.25
CA SER A 93 -22.17 -16.98 -4.22
C SER A 93 -20.98 -17.01 -3.23
N PHE A 94 -21.21 -16.52 -2.01
CA PHE A 94 -20.18 -16.38 -0.96
C PHE A 94 -19.51 -17.71 -0.56
N LYS A 95 -20.22 -18.83 -0.65
CA LYS A 95 -19.69 -20.15 -0.22
C LYS A 95 -18.57 -20.65 -1.14
N LEU A 96 -18.70 -20.43 -2.45
CA LEU A 96 -17.70 -20.87 -3.43
C LEU A 96 -16.47 -19.95 -3.40
N MET A 97 -16.69 -18.64 -3.24
CA MET A 97 -15.62 -17.66 -3.05
C MET A 97 -14.76 -18.02 -1.84
N PHE A 98 -15.36 -18.31 -0.68
CA PHE A 98 -14.60 -18.63 0.53
C PHE A 98 -13.83 -19.96 0.40
N ALA A 99 -14.39 -20.96 -0.26
CA ALA A 99 -13.70 -22.23 -0.53
C ALA A 99 -12.47 -22.04 -1.42
N THR A 100 -12.57 -21.21 -2.46
CA THR A 100 -11.45 -20.84 -3.33
C THR A 100 -10.37 -20.08 -2.55
N PHE A 101 -10.76 -19.06 -1.80
CA PHE A 101 -9.83 -18.28 -0.97
C PHE A 101 -9.08 -19.13 0.04
N LEU A 102 -9.77 -20.07 0.71
CA LEU A 102 -9.16 -20.96 1.68
C LEU A 102 -8.14 -21.89 1.02
N THR A 103 -8.50 -22.46 -0.13
CA THR A 103 -7.62 -23.37 -0.88
C THR A 103 -6.38 -22.63 -1.40
N LEU A 104 -6.57 -21.42 -1.93
CA LEU A 104 -5.48 -20.56 -2.41
C LEU A 104 -4.57 -20.12 -1.26
N GLY A 105 -5.15 -19.68 -0.15
CA GLY A 105 -4.43 -19.27 1.06
C GLY A 105 -3.58 -20.40 1.64
N MET A 106 -4.13 -21.63 1.71
CA MET A 106 -3.35 -22.80 2.11
C MET A 106 -2.18 -23.05 1.15
N GLY A 107 -2.41 -23.01 -0.17
CA GLY A 107 -1.35 -23.18 -1.16
C GLY A 107 -0.22 -22.15 -1.02
N LEU A 108 -0.57 -20.88 -0.74
CA LEU A 108 0.39 -19.80 -0.49
C LEU A 108 1.21 -20.01 0.77
N VAL A 109 0.55 -20.37 1.89
CA VAL A 109 1.25 -20.63 3.15
C VAL A 109 2.22 -21.80 3.00
N PHE A 110 1.81 -22.87 2.32
CA PHE A 110 2.70 -23.99 2.03
C PHE A 110 3.86 -23.59 1.11
N SER A 111 3.59 -22.80 0.07
CA SER A 111 4.61 -22.36 -0.89
C SER A 111 5.64 -21.41 -0.24
N MET A 112 5.19 -20.40 0.51
CA MET A 112 6.07 -19.49 1.25
C MET A 112 6.80 -20.21 2.38
N GLY A 113 6.11 -21.08 3.12
CA GLY A 113 6.72 -21.88 4.19
C GLY A 113 7.85 -22.75 3.65
N PHE A 114 7.60 -23.43 2.52
CA PHE A 114 8.63 -24.21 1.83
C PHE A 114 9.76 -23.32 1.29
N ALA A 115 9.46 -22.19 0.66
CA ALA A 115 10.47 -21.25 0.16
C ALA A 115 11.36 -20.71 1.29
N THR A 116 10.77 -20.39 2.44
CA THR A 116 11.49 -19.93 3.63
C THR A 116 12.37 -21.04 4.20
N LEU A 117 11.89 -22.28 4.26
CA LEU A 117 12.68 -23.42 4.72
C LEU A 117 13.82 -23.80 3.76
N ALA A 118 13.60 -23.71 2.45
CA ALA A 118 14.55 -24.14 1.44
C ALA A 118 15.65 -23.10 1.16
N ILE A 119 15.31 -21.80 1.17
CA ILE A 119 16.20 -20.71 0.75
C ILE A 119 16.62 -19.84 1.95
N GLY A 120 15.87 -19.84 3.05
CA GLY A 120 16.14 -19.05 4.26
C GLY A 120 15.85 -17.55 4.14
N GLN A 121 15.84 -17.02 2.91
CA GLN A 121 15.61 -15.60 2.62
C GLN A 121 14.47 -15.42 1.62
N LEU A 122 13.48 -14.62 1.99
CA LEU A 122 12.41 -14.19 1.09
C LEU A 122 12.92 -13.01 0.27
N ASN A 123 13.26 -13.25 -0.99
CA ASN A 123 13.77 -12.21 -1.90
C ASN A 123 12.63 -11.65 -2.79
N LEU A 124 12.89 -10.54 -3.48
CA LEU A 124 11.93 -9.87 -4.36
C LEU A 124 11.33 -10.81 -5.42
N ILE A 125 12.15 -11.73 -5.94
CA ILE A 125 11.72 -12.80 -6.86
C ILE A 125 10.65 -13.70 -6.21
N SER A 126 10.82 -14.09 -4.94
CA SER A 126 9.85 -14.91 -4.20
C SER A 126 8.51 -14.18 -4.02
N ILE A 127 8.54 -12.87 -3.82
CA ILE A 127 7.34 -12.03 -3.77
C ILE A 127 6.65 -12.00 -5.14
N SER A 128 7.41 -11.88 -6.24
CA SER A 128 6.83 -11.95 -7.60
C SER A 128 6.15 -13.30 -7.87
N PHE A 129 6.76 -14.42 -7.46
CA PHE A 129 6.15 -15.76 -7.60
C PHE A 129 4.86 -15.91 -6.81
N THR A 130 4.77 -15.29 -5.63
CA THR A 130 3.56 -15.26 -4.81
C THR A 130 2.40 -14.60 -5.56
N VAL A 131 2.66 -13.45 -6.20
CA VAL A 131 1.65 -12.73 -6.99
C VAL A 131 1.22 -13.54 -8.22
N LEU A 132 2.16 -14.18 -8.90
CA LEU A 132 1.88 -15.12 -10.01
C LEU A 132 0.99 -16.29 -9.56
N PHE A 133 1.29 -16.87 -8.39
CA PHE A 133 0.52 -17.98 -7.83
C PHE A 133 -0.93 -17.59 -7.53
N ILE A 134 -1.14 -16.38 -6.99
CA ILE A 134 -2.48 -15.82 -6.76
C ILE A 134 -3.23 -15.70 -8.09
N GLY A 135 -2.61 -15.09 -9.11
CA GLY A 135 -3.27 -14.86 -10.40
C GLY A 135 -3.64 -16.16 -11.13
N MET A 136 -2.74 -17.15 -11.15
CA MET A 136 -3.02 -18.44 -11.78
C MET A 136 -3.99 -19.29 -10.94
N GLY A 137 -3.80 -19.36 -9.62
CA GLY A 137 -4.62 -20.18 -8.73
C GLY A 137 -6.09 -19.74 -8.67
N ASP A 138 -6.32 -18.42 -8.71
CA ASP A 138 -7.68 -17.86 -8.79
C ASP A 138 -8.34 -18.16 -10.14
N ALA A 139 -7.61 -18.03 -11.25
CA ALA A 139 -8.14 -18.33 -12.59
C ALA A 139 -8.58 -19.81 -12.70
N TYR A 140 -7.75 -20.75 -12.25
CA TYR A 140 -8.10 -22.18 -12.26
C TYR A 140 -9.32 -22.49 -11.38
N SER A 141 -9.38 -21.90 -10.19
CA SER A 141 -10.50 -22.12 -9.26
C SER A 141 -11.81 -21.53 -9.81
N SER A 142 -11.74 -20.36 -10.42
CA SER A 142 -12.88 -19.70 -11.07
C SER A 142 -13.41 -20.51 -12.25
N HIS A 143 -12.54 -21.02 -13.12
CA HIS A 143 -12.92 -21.90 -14.23
C HIS A 143 -13.54 -23.21 -13.74
N PHE A 144 -12.96 -23.84 -12.71
CA PHE A 144 -13.50 -25.05 -12.11
C PHE A 144 -14.88 -24.81 -11.49
N CYS A 145 -15.05 -23.69 -10.79
CA CYS A 145 -16.29 -23.32 -10.14
C CYS A 145 -17.42 -23.01 -11.14
N LEU A 146 -17.11 -22.29 -12.23
CA LEU A 146 -18.06 -22.04 -13.31
C LEU A 146 -18.48 -23.34 -14.00
N ARG A 147 -17.52 -24.24 -14.24
CA ARG A 147 -17.80 -25.57 -14.82
C ARG A 147 -18.67 -26.42 -13.89
N TYR A 148 -18.38 -26.42 -12.60
CA TYR A 148 -19.20 -27.11 -11.59
C TYR A 148 -20.63 -26.56 -11.53
N ARG A 149 -20.77 -25.23 -11.57
CA ARG A 149 -22.09 -24.57 -11.60
C ARG A 149 -22.88 -24.87 -12.87
N GLU A 150 -22.21 -24.89 -14.02
CA GLU A 150 -22.80 -25.31 -15.30
C GLU A 150 -23.33 -26.75 -15.23
N LEU A 151 -22.58 -27.68 -14.65
CA LEU A 151 -22.96 -29.08 -14.51
C LEU A 151 -24.18 -29.27 -13.58
N ILE A 152 -24.26 -28.49 -12.48
CA ILE A 152 -25.43 -28.49 -11.59
C ILE A 152 -26.66 -27.91 -12.28
N LEU A 153 -26.52 -26.80 -13.02
CA LEU A 153 -27.65 -26.18 -13.74
C LEU A 153 -28.22 -27.08 -14.86
N ARG A 154 -27.40 -27.99 -15.40
CA ARG A 154 -27.83 -29.01 -16.38
C ARG A 154 -28.54 -30.22 -15.74
N GLY A 155 -28.82 -30.20 -14.43
CA GLY A 155 -29.61 -31.21 -13.73
C GLY A 155 -28.87 -32.48 -13.32
N MET A 156 -27.53 -32.49 -13.38
CA MET A 156 -26.75 -33.64 -12.92
C MET A 156 -26.72 -33.76 -11.39
N PRO A 157 -26.89 -34.96 -10.81
CA PRO A 157 -26.78 -35.17 -9.38
C PRO A 157 -25.37 -34.82 -8.89
N GLN A 158 -25.28 -34.14 -7.74
CA GLN A 158 -24.06 -33.53 -7.18
C GLN A 158 -22.87 -34.50 -7.08
N ARG A 159 -23.13 -35.81 -6.93
CA ARG A 159 -22.11 -36.87 -6.89
C ARG A 159 -21.52 -37.23 -8.27
N ALA A 160 -22.28 -37.05 -9.35
CA ALA A 160 -21.81 -37.29 -10.72
C ALA A 160 -20.98 -36.10 -11.24
N ALA A 161 -21.42 -34.86 -10.95
CA ALA A 161 -20.72 -33.64 -11.37
C ALA A 161 -19.30 -33.49 -10.77
N LEU A 162 -19.02 -34.12 -9.62
CA LEU A 162 -17.69 -34.17 -9.01
C LEU A 162 -16.73 -35.19 -9.66
N ARG A 163 -17.25 -36.21 -10.37
CA ARG A 163 -16.44 -37.30 -10.97
C ARG A 163 -16.11 -37.10 -12.44
N GLU A 164 -16.88 -36.30 -13.17
CA GLU A 164 -16.63 -36.00 -14.57
C GLU A 164 -15.34 -35.18 -14.86
N PRO A 165 -14.88 -34.24 -14.00
CA PRO A 165 -13.73 -33.38 -14.33
C PRO A 165 -12.39 -34.12 -14.38
N SER A 166 -12.30 -35.32 -13.78
CA SER A 166 -11.06 -36.11 -13.71
C SER A 166 -10.85 -37.04 -14.91
N ARG A 167 -11.61 -36.84 -16.01
CA ARG A 167 -11.64 -37.75 -17.16
C ARG A 167 -11.18 -37.13 -18.48
N ARG A 168 -10.24 -36.18 -18.43
CA ARG A 168 -9.46 -35.74 -19.59
C ARG A 168 -7.99 -35.69 -19.27
#